data_AF-A0A0U1HYC1-F1
#
_entry.id   AF-A0A0U1HYC1-F1
#
_cell.length_a   1.000
_cell.length_b   1.000
_cell.length_c   1.000
_cell.angle_alpha   90.00
_cell.angle_beta   90.00
_cell.angle_gamma   90.00
#
_symmetry.space_group_name_H-M   'P 1'
#
loop_
_entity.id
_entity.type
_entity.pdbx_description
1 polymer ?
#
loop_
_entity_poly.entity_id
_entity_poly.type
_entity_poly.pdbx_seq_one_letter_code
_entity_poly.pdbx_strand_id
1 'polypeptide(L)'
;MKLTVDSVVNESHTVAISIDGYVPIDVKLVDPIDFPPLYWRAGDGKKSLIELAVLPENGFLSAITLVIMDPDSVHKVDNVQVELLDCEYGFPIVSLGLWQCSDSDDFVQRFIEDFNLDIQVFISPSSILVAINEEQDRTNWIKCSDSFYLGVNSERNITHLLLDNLTQEEIADFSGSII
;
A
#
# COMPACT_ATOMS: atom_id res chain seq x y z
N MET A 1 8.60 -11.54 -5.34
CA MET A 1 7.57 -11.58 -6.41
C MET A 1 6.78 -10.29 -6.39
N LYS A 2 6.68 -9.56 -7.51
CA LYS A 2 6.08 -8.23 -7.50
C LYS A 2 4.56 -8.27 -7.70
N LEU A 3 3.83 -7.49 -6.91
CA LEU A 3 2.38 -7.32 -7.06
C LEU A 3 2.09 -6.30 -8.17
N THR A 4 1.28 -6.67 -9.16
CA THR A 4 1.05 -5.87 -10.38
C THR A 4 -0.40 -5.42 -10.49
N VAL A 5 -0.63 -4.19 -10.95
CA VAL A 5 -1.96 -3.65 -11.27
C VAL A 5 -2.29 -3.91 -12.74
N ASP A 6 -3.34 -4.69 -13.01
CA ASP A 6 -3.81 -5.01 -14.37
C ASP A 6 -4.57 -3.83 -15.00
N SER A 7 -5.41 -3.15 -14.22
CA SER A 7 -6.23 -2.02 -14.70
C SER A 7 -6.66 -1.10 -13.57
N VAL A 8 -7.26 0.05 -13.92
CA VAL A 8 -7.88 0.99 -12.97
C VAL A 8 -9.31 1.24 -13.41
N VAL A 9 -10.25 1.12 -12.46
CA VAL A 9 -11.67 1.33 -12.72
C VAL A 9 -12.18 2.56 -11.99
N ASN A 10 -13.01 3.34 -12.68
CA ASN A 10 -13.60 4.55 -12.12
C ASN A 10 -14.94 4.23 -11.45
N GLU A 11 -14.85 3.50 -10.34
CA GLU A 11 -16.00 3.23 -9.46
C GLU A 11 -15.95 4.14 -8.22
N SER A 12 -17.11 4.44 -7.64
CA SER A 12 -17.19 5.23 -6.42
C SER A 12 -17.05 4.34 -5.20
N HIS A 13 -15.84 4.21 -4.65
CA HIS A 13 -15.62 3.66 -3.32
C HIS A 13 -15.06 4.73 -2.38
N THR A 14 -15.29 4.56 -1.08
CA THR A 14 -14.77 5.48 -0.07
C THR A 14 -13.43 4.95 0.43
N VAL A 15 -12.36 5.75 0.27
CA VAL A 15 -11.08 5.43 0.90
C VAL A 15 -11.05 5.99 2.31
N ALA A 16 -10.80 5.14 3.30
CA ALA A 16 -10.57 5.53 4.68
C ALA A 16 -9.12 5.26 5.05
N ILE A 17 -8.45 6.27 5.61
CA ILE A 17 -7.11 6.16 6.17
C ILE A 17 -7.25 6.22 7.70
N SER A 18 -6.60 5.31 8.40
CA SER A 18 -6.52 5.27 9.87
C SER A 18 -5.05 5.18 10.29
N ILE A 19 -4.65 6.10 11.17
CA ILE A 19 -3.34 6.13 11.82
C ILE A 19 -3.62 6.45 13.29
N ASP A 20 -3.48 5.47 14.17
CA ASP A 20 -4.04 5.53 15.54
C ASP A 20 -3.00 5.30 16.66
N GLY A 21 -1.72 5.24 16.30
CA GLY A 21 -0.63 4.97 17.23
C GLY A 21 -0.42 3.50 17.59
N TYR A 22 -1.30 2.59 17.15
CA TYR A 22 -1.11 1.14 17.32
C TYR A 22 -0.63 0.47 16.03
N VAL A 23 -1.24 0.81 14.90
CA VAL A 23 -0.80 0.35 13.59
C VAL A 23 -0.29 1.56 12.80
N PRO A 24 0.94 1.50 12.22
CA PRO A 24 1.49 2.64 11.50
C PRO A 24 0.58 3.23 10.44
N ILE A 25 0.03 2.40 9.55
CA ILE A 25 -0.91 2.86 8.53
C ILE A 25 -1.93 1.76 8.27
N ASP A 26 -3.21 2.11 8.24
CA ASP A 26 -4.27 1.26 7.71
C ASP A 26 -5.10 2.04 6.68
N VAL A 27 -5.12 1.58 5.44
CA VAL A 27 -5.92 2.14 4.34
C VAL A 27 -6.96 1.12 3.93
N LYS A 28 -8.23 1.49 4.03
CA LYS A 28 -9.37 0.68 3.54
C LYS A 28 -9.93 1.31 2.28
N LEU A 29 -10.06 0.51 1.23
CA LEU A 29 -10.55 0.93 -0.09
C LEU A 29 -11.89 0.30 -0.41
N VAL A 30 -12.01 -1.03 -0.23
CA VAL A 30 -13.20 -1.81 -0.57
C VAL A 30 -13.42 -2.86 0.53
N ASP A 31 -14.65 -2.96 1.04
CA ASP A 31 -14.99 -3.97 2.03
C ASP A 31 -15.14 -5.35 1.38
N PRO A 32 -14.55 -6.42 1.94
CA PRO A 32 -14.79 -7.78 1.48
C PRO A 32 -16.23 -8.20 1.80
N ILE A 33 -16.92 -8.82 0.83
CA ILE A 33 -18.33 -9.22 0.99
C ILE A 33 -18.46 -10.71 1.24
N ASP A 34 -17.87 -11.53 0.36
CA ASP A 34 -18.16 -12.98 0.33
C ASP A 34 -16.96 -13.84 0.71
N PHE A 35 -15.77 -13.47 0.24
CA PHE A 35 -14.56 -14.27 0.41
C PHE A 35 -13.51 -13.51 1.20
N PRO A 36 -12.75 -14.24 2.03
CA PRO A 36 -11.70 -13.62 2.80
C PRO A 36 -10.52 -13.23 1.85
N PRO A 37 -9.87 -12.06 2.00
CA PRO A 37 -8.94 -11.54 1.00
C PRO A 37 -7.67 -12.39 0.74
N LEU A 38 -7.08 -12.24 -0.43
CA LEU A 38 -5.71 -12.67 -0.71
C LEU A 38 -4.74 -11.62 -0.18
N TYR A 39 -3.56 -12.03 0.28
CA TYR A 39 -2.59 -11.13 0.89
C TYR A 39 -1.23 -11.23 0.21
N TRP A 40 -0.72 -10.09 -0.23
CA TRP A 40 0.68 -9.96 -0.60
C TRP A 40 1.41 -9.21 0.51
N ARG A 41 2.50 -9.79 1.00
CA ARG A 41 3.26 -9.29 2.15
C ARG A 41 4.67 -8.93 1.70
N ALA A 42 5.12 -7.72 2.02
CA ALA A 42 6.46 -7.25 1.66
C ALA A 42 7.19 -6.63 2.86
N GLY A 43 8.51 -6.52 2.75
CA GLY A 43 9.40 -6.06 3.82
C GLY A 43 10.47 -7.09 4.13
N ASP A 44 10.80 -7.25 5.41
CA ASP A 44 11.66 -8.34 5.93
C ASP A 44 10.90 -9.30 6.88
N GLY A 45 9.61 -9.02 7.12
CA GLY A 45 8.71 -9.79 7.97
C GLY A 45 9.03 -9.70 9.46
N LYS A 46 9.98 -8.85 9.87
CA LYS A 46 10.45 -8.73 11.26
C LYS A 46 10.46 -7.29 11.74
N LYS A 47 11.17 -6.43 11.02
CA LYS A 47 11.29 -5.00 11.30
C LYS A 47 10.49 -4.16 10.32
N SER A 48 10.22 -4.66 9.13
CA SER A 48 9.34 -4.03 8.17
C SER A 48 8.34 -5.06 7.64
N LEU A 49 7.06 -4.69 7.67
CA LEU A 49 5.99 -5.50 7.09
C LEU A 49 4.88 -4.61 6.59
N ILE A 50 4.58 -4.73 5.30
CA ILE A 50 3.39 -4.18 4.68
C ILE A 50 2.55 -5.32 4.09
N GLU A 51 1.24 -5.24 4.29
CA GLU A 51 0.26 -6.20 3.79
C GLU A 51 -0.69 -5.50 2.82
N LEU A 52 -0.83 -6.06 1.62
CA LEU A 52 -1.79 -5.61 0.62
C LEU A 52 -2.84 -6.70 0.46
N ALA A 53 -4.08 -6.38 0.82
CA ALA A 53 -5.22 -7.27 0.73
C ALA A 53 -5.93 -7.08 -0.61
N VAL A 54 -6.20 -8.18 -1.31
CA VAL A 54 -6.78 -8.21 -2.65
C VAL A 54 -8.00 -9.14 -2.65
N LEU A 55 -9.12 -8.67 -3.20
CA LEU A 55 -10.33 -9.46 -3.31
C LEU A 55 -10.17 -10.57 -4.37
N PRO A 56 -10.33 -11.86 -4.00
CA PRO A 56 -10.13 -12.96 -4.95
C PRO A 56 -11.15 -12.99 -6.10
N GLU A 57 -12.34 -12.40 -5.92
CA GLU A 57 -13.42 -12.43 -6.90
C GLU A 57 -13.20 -11.53 -8.12
N ASN A 58 -12.44 -10.45 -7.96
CA ASN A 58 -12.32 -9.40 -8.99
C ASN A 58 -10.96 -8.68 -9.00
N GLY A 59 -10.07 -8.98 -8.05
CA GLY A 59 -8.75 -8.37 -7.97
C GLY A 59 -8.74 -6.97 -7.37
N PHE A 60 -9.85 -6.44 -6.82
CA PHE A 60 -9.80 -5.15 -6.15
C PHE A 60 -8.81 -5.15 -5.01
N LEU A 61 -7.95 -4.13 -4.95
CA LEU A 61 -7.19 -3.85 -3.75
C LEU A 61 -8.18 -3.39 -2.66
N SER A 62 -8.37 -4.21 -1.64
CA SER A 62 -9.36 -3.97 -0.57
C SER A 62 -8.78 -3.14 0.56
N ALA A 63 -7.54 -3.44 0.97
CA ALA A 63 -6.88 -2.76 2.06
C ALA A 63 -5.35 -2.79 1.91
N ILE A 64 -4.69 -1.85 2.56
CA ILE A 64 -3.24 -1.78 2.69
C ILE A 64 -2.90 -1.45 4.13
N THR A 65 -2.07 -2.27 4.77
CA THR A 65 -1.69 -2.08 6.16
C THR A 65 -0.17 -2.10 6.28
N LEU A 66 0.43 -1.00 6.73
CA LEU A 66 1.82 -1.00 7.19
C LEU A 66 1.81 -1.46 8.65
N VAL A 67 2.19 -2.72 8.86
CA VAL A 67 2.02 -3.41 10.15
C VAL A 67 3.17 -3.09 11.11
N ILE A 68 4.40 -3.10 10.61
CA ILE A 68 5.63 -2.86 11.39
C ILE A 68 6.59 -2.05 10.53
N MET A 69 7.32 -1.12 11.15
CA MET A 69 8.36 -0.34 10.49
C MET A 69 9.54 -0.11 11.45
N ASP A 70 10.76 -0.31 10.96
CA ASP A 70 12.00 0.03 11.67
C ASP A 70 12.11 1.56 11.77
N PRO A 71 12.23 2.16 12.97
CA PRO A 71 12.45 3.59 13.13
C PRO A 71 13.65 4.11 12.32
N ASP A 72 14.68 3.28 12.11
CA ASP A 72 15.88 3.67 11.36
C ASP A 72 15.62 3.84 9.85
N SER A 73 14.51 3.32 9.33
CA SER A 73 14.09 3.47 7.92
C SER A 73 13.03 4.55 7.73
N VAL A 74 12.82 5.38 8.76
CA VAL A 74 11.88 6.51 8.75
C VAL A 74 12.65 7.82 8.69
N HIS A 75 12.43 8.57 7.62
CA HIS A 75 13.14 9.82 7.32
C HIS A 75 12.18 11.01 7.46
N LYS A 76 12.51 11.95 8.33
CA LYS A 76 11.79 13.23 8.40
C LYS A 76 12.35 14.18 7.35
N VAL A 77 11.46 14.72 6.52
CA VAL A 77 11.77 15.66 5.46
C VAL A 77 10.90 16.91 5.57
N ASP A 78 11.37 18.03 5.06
CA ASP A 78 10.58 19.27 5.06
C ASP A 78 9.33 19.16 4.18
N ASN A 79 9.45 18.42 3.06
CA ASN A 79 8.36 18.16 2.13
C ASN A 79 8.59 16.84 1.38
N VAL A 80 7.52 16.09 1.15
CA VAL A 80 7.53 14.93 0.24
C VAL A 80 7.40 15.46 -1.19
N GLN A 81 8.48 15.38 -1.97
CA GLN A 81 8.47 15.81 -3.37
C GLN A 81 8.15 14.64 -4.29
N VAL A 82 6.92 14.59 -4.79
CA VAL A 82 6.46 13.59 -5.77
C VAL A 82 5.85 14.30 -6.99
N GLU A 83 6.19 13.81 -8.18
CA GLU A 83 5.64 14.34 -9.43
C GLU A 83 4.29 13.66 -9.74
N LEU A 84 3.19 14.35 -9.43
CA LEU A 84 1.82 13.87 -9.63
C LEU A 84 1.23 14.29 -11.00
N LEU A 85 2.05 14.30 -12.05
CA LEU A 85 1.59 14.60 -13.41
C LEU A 85 0.91 13.38 -14.04
N ASP A 86 -0.18 13.61 -14.78
CA ASP A 86 -0.90 12.59 -15.56
C ASP A 86 -1.38 11.37 -14.74
N CYS A 87 -1.83 11.59 -13.50
CA CYS A 87 -2.36 10.51 -12.65
C CYS A 87 -3.55 9.79 -13.31
N GLU A 88 -3.56 8.45 -13.24
CA GLU A 88 -4.79 7.67 -13.44
C GLU A 88 -5.72 7.89 -12.23
N TYR A 89 -7.04 7.95 -12.44
CA TYR A 89 -8.01 8.16 -11.36
C TYR A 89 -8.91 6.94 -11.23
N GLY A 90 -9.05 6.42 -10.00
CA GLY A 90 -9.94 5.30 -9.69
C GLY A 90 -9.29 4.25 -8.81
N PHE A 91 -9.89 3.06 -8.82
CA PHE A 91 -9.50 1.94 -7.97
C PHE A 91 -8.67 0.92 -8.74
N PRO A 92 -7.52 0.49 -8.20
CA PRO A 92 -6.65 -0.48 -8.86
C PRO A 92 -7.23 -1.90 -8.78
N ILE A 93 -7.22 -2.57 -9.93
CA ILE A 93 -7.45 -4.01 -10.06
C ILE A 93 -6.09 -4.68 -10.16
N VAL A 94 -5.77 -5.50 -9.17
CA VAL A 94 -4.52 -6.23 -9.02
C VAL A 94 -4.60 -7.58 -9.74
N SER A 95 -3.50 -7.96 -10.38
CA SER A 95 -3.38 -9.25 -11.02
C SER A 95 -3.39 -10.38 -10.00
N LEU A 96 -4.32 -11.31 -10.19
CA LEU A 96 -4.43 -12.51 -9.35
C LEU A 96 -3.42 -13.60 -9.72
N GLY A 97 -2.61 -13.41 -10.77
CA GLY A 97 -1.72 -14.43 -11.32
C GLY A 97 -0.65 -14.97 -10.35
N LEU A 98 -0.36 -14.25 -9.26
CA LEU A 98 0.53 -14.74 -8.19
C LEU A 98 -0.10 -15.86 -7.37
N TRP A 99 -1.41 -15.83 -7.19
CA TRP A 99 -2.18 -16.84 -6.48
C TRP A 99 -2.66 -17.87 -7.50
N GLN A 100 -1.86 -18.91 -7.72
CA GLN A 100 -2.30 -20.03 -8.56
C GLN A 100 -3.57 -20.63 -7.95
N CYS A 101 -4.64 -20.74 -8.74
CA CYS A 101 -5.88 -21.38 -8.34
C CYS A 101 -5.62 -22.84 -7.97
N SER A 102 -5.31 -23.12 -6.72
CA SER A 102 -5.57 -24.42 -6.13
C SER A 102 -6.97 -24.36 -5.53
N ASP A 103 -7.84 -25.26 -5.97
CA ASP A 103 -9.22 -25.45 -5.49
C ASP A 103 -9.31 -25.85 -3.99
N SER A 104 -8.26 -25.60 -3.20
CA SER A 104 -8.21 -25.88 -1.78
C SER A 104 -8.35 -24.59 -0.98
N ASP A 105 -9.27 -24.58 -0.02
CA ASP A 105 -9.43 -23.59 1.06
C ASP A 105 -8.21 -23.52 2.03
N ASP A 106 -7.02 -23.93 1.57
CA ASP A 106 -5.82 -23.93 2.38
C ASP A 106 -5.40 -22.49 2.67
N PHE A 107 -5.60 -22.09 3.93
CA PHE A 107 -5.29 -20.76 4.45
C PHE A 107 -3.91 -20.23 4.02
N VAL A 108 -2.90 -21.11 3.98
CA VAL A 108 -1.51 -20.76 3.62
C VAL A 108 -1.40 -20.24 2.18
N GLN A 109 -2.21 -20.75 1.25
CA GLN A 109 -2.13 -20.39 -0.16
C GLN A 109 -2.65 -18.97 -0.45
N ARG A 110 -3.31 -18.34 0.52
CA ARG A 110 -3.80 -16.96 0.41
C ARG A 110 -2.69 -15.92 0.60
N PHE A 111 -1.53 -16.33 1.08
CA PHE A 111 -0.41 -15.45 1.37
C PHE A 111 0.72 -15.62 0.35
N ILE A 112 1.13 -14.52 -0.25
CA ILE A 112 2.37 -14.43 -1.03
C ILE A 112 3.33 -13.54 -0.25
N GLU A 113 4.48 -14.08 0.11
CA GLU A 113 5.48 -13.38 0.91
C GLU A 113 6.67 -12.99 0.03
N ASP A 114 6.98 -11.69 -0.01
CA ASP A 114 8.14 -11.10 -0.67
C ASP A 114 9.04 -10.37 0.35
N PHE A 115 9.65 -11.16 1.24
CA PHE A 115 10.48 -10.66 2.34
C PHE A 115 11.93 -10.28 1.97
N ASN A 116 12.14 -9.90 0.70
CA ASN A 116 13.43 -9.42 0.20
C ASN A 116 13.32 -7.97 -0.32
N LEU A 117 12.34 -7.21 0.18
CA LEU A 117 12.07 -5.86 -0.26
C LEU A 117 12.35 -4.89 0.88
N ASP A 118 13.13 -3.86 0.59
CA ASP A 118 13.35 -2.77 1.52
C ASP A 118 12.17 -1.80 1.49
N ILE A 119 11.71 -1.39 2.67
CA ILE A 119 10.66 -0.39 2.85
C ILE A 119 11.29 0.84 3.51
N GLN A 120 11.13 2.00 2.88
CA GLN A 120 11.54 3.29 3.42
C GLN A 120 10.32 4.18 3.58
N VAL A 121 10.28 4.98 4.65
CA VAL A 121 9.19 5.93 4.87
C VAL A 121 9.73 7.34 4.98
N PHE A 122 9.13 8.27 4.25
CA PHE A 122 9.44 9.70 4.31
C PHE A 122 8.24 10.44 4.88
N ILE A 123 8.43 11.13 5.99
CA ILE A 123 7.40 11.90 6.68
C ILE A 123 7.65 13.39 6.52
N SER A 124 6.62 14.12 6.12
CA SER A 124 6.54 15.58 6.19
C SER A 124 5.41 16.01 7.11
N PRO A 125 5.23 17.32 7.40
CA PRO A 125 4.18 17.78 8.31
C PRO A 125 2.74 17.43 7.91
N SER A 126 2.48 17.04 6.66
CA SER A 126 1.11 16.76 6.17
C SER A 126 1.01 15.52 5.29
N SER A 127 2.10 14.78 5.10
CA SER A 127 2.14 13.71 4.10
C SER A 127 3.14 12.63 4.50
N ILE A 128 2.82 11.38 4.19
CA ILE A 128 3.66 10.20 4.37
C ILE A 128 3.84 9.51 3.03
N LEU A 129 5.08 9.28 2.63
CA LEU A 129 5.44 8.47 1.46
C LEU A 129 6.08 7.17 1.93
N VAL A 130 5.49 6.05 1.57
CA VAL A 130 6.07 4.72 1.74
C VAL A 130 6.65 4.28 0.40
N ALA A 131 7.94 4.02 0.34
CA ALA A 131 8.64 3.47 -0.82
C ALA A 131 8.95 1.99 -0.58
N ILE A 132 8.52 1.15 -1.52
CA ILE A 132 8.74 -0.31 -1.53
C ILE A 132 9.70 -0.60 -2.68
N ASN A 133 10.95 -0.89 -2.33
CA ASN A 133 12.05 -1.19 -3.25
C ASN A 133 12.44 0.00 -4.17
N GLU A 134 13.44 0.76 -3.72
CA GLU A 134 13.80 2.12 -4.16
C GLU A 134 14.37 2.27 -5.59
N GLU A 135 14.75 1.20 -6.30
CA GLU A 135 15.41 1.38 -7.60
C GLU A 135 14.41 1.53 -8.76
N GLN A 136 13.96 2.77 -9.04
CA GLN A 136 13.22 3.08 -10.26
C GLN A 136 13.40 4.54 -10.72
N ASP A 137 13.50 4.75 -12.04
CA ASP A 137 13.67 6.08 -12.65
C ASP A 137 12.39 6.93 -12.63
N ARG A 138 11.19 6.32 -12.64
CA ARG A 138 9.91 7.04 -12.69
C ARG A 138 8.77 6.23 -12.05
N THR A 139 7.97 6.91 -11.24
CA THR A 139 6.73 6.38 -10.65
C THR A 139 5.52 7.00 -11.38
N ASN A 140 4.60 6.15 -11.81
CA ASN A 140 3.27 6.55 -12.27
C ASN A 140 2.29 6.45 -11.10
N TRP A 141 1.35 7.38 -10.99
CA TRP A 141 0.46 7.47 -9.84
C TRP A 141 -0.98 7.18 -10.21
N ILE A 142 -1.64 6.38 -9.37
CA ILE A 142 -3.08 6.13 -9.39
C ILE A 142 -3.67 6.88 -8.20
N LYS A 143 -4.49 7.90 -8.47
CA LYS A 143 -5.21 8.65 -7.43
C LYS A 143 -6.48 7.89 -7.05
N CYS A 144 -6.45 7.26 -5.87
CA CYS A 144 -7.57 6.50 -5.32
C CYS A 144 -8.53 7.39 -4.52
N SER A 145 -8.02 8.45 -3.89
CA SER A 145 -8.81 9.49 -3.23
C SER A 145 -8.04 10.82 -3.17
N ASP A 146 -8.60 11.85 -2.54
CA ASP A 146 -7.89 13.12 -2.33
C ASP A 146 -6.71 13.02 -1.35
N SER A 147 -6.68 11.99 -0.51
CA SER A 147 -5.65 11.76 0.50
C SER A 147 -4.82 10.51 0.25
N PHE A 148 -5.09 9.73 -0.79
CA PHE A 148 -4.38 8.48 -1.06
C PHE A 148 -4.07 8.26 -2.55
N TYR A 149 -2.79 7.97 -2.82
CA TYR A 149 -2.28 7.61 -4.13
C TYR A 149 -1.46 6.32 -4.06
N LEU A 150 -1.64 5.47 -5.06
CA LEU A 150 -0.86 4.25 -5.26
C LEU A 150 0.16 4.48 -6.38
N GLY A 151 1.43 4.35 -6.08
CA GLY A 151 2.52 4.48 -7.05
C GLY A 151 2.88 3.14 -7.67
N VAL A 152 2.95 3.12 -9.00
CA VAL A 152 3.32 1.95 -9.80
C VAL A 152 4.46 2.28 -10.76
N ASN A 153 5.28 1.29 -11.10
CA ASN A 153 6.34 1.47 -12.09
C ASN A 153 5.85 1.27 -13.54
N SER A 154 6.77 1.28 -14.51
CA SER A 154 6.44 1.08 -15.93
C SER A 154 5.83 -0.28 -16.25
N GLU A 155 6.10 -1.30 -15.43
CA GLU A 155 5.51 -2.65 -15.53
C GLU A 155 4.21 -2.76 -14.71
N ARG A 156 3.70 -1.65 -14.16
CA ARG A 156 2.55 -1.57 -13.25
C ARG A 156 2.73 -2.33 -11.93
N ASN A 157 3.96 -2.65 -11.53
CA ASN A 157 4.22 -3.17 -10.19
C ASN A 157 3.95 -2.08 -9.15
N ILE A 158 3.35 -2.43 -8.03
CA ILE A 158 3.16 -1.52 -6.89
C ILE A 158 4.52 -1.26 -6.24
N THR A 159 4.81 0.03 -6.01
CA THR A 159 6.12 0.48 -5.54
C THR A 159 6.03 1.57 -4.49
N HIS A 160 4.97 2.37 -4.46
CA HIS A 160 4.86 3.46 -3.51
C HIS A 160 3.43 3.62 -2.99
N LEU A 161 3.31 4.14 -1.78
CA LEU A 161 2.07 4.67 -1.21
C LEU A 161 2.30 6.12 -0.84
N LEU A 162 1.43 7.01 -1.29
CA LEU A 162 1.45 8.40 -0.84
C LEU A 162 0.13 8.69 -0.12
N LEU A 163 0.27 9.00 1.16
CA LEU A 163 -0.80 9.52 1.99
C LEU A 163 -0.58 11.02 2.11
N ASP A 164 -1.56 11.82 1.70
CA ASP A 164 -1.47 13.27 1.65
C ASP A 164 -2.66 13.92 2.37
N ASN A 165 -2.54 15.21 2.67
CA ASN A 165 -3.53 15.97 3.44
C ASN A 165 -3.80 15.40 4.85
N LEU A 166 -2.77 14.83 5.48
CA LEU A 166 -2.82 14.33 6.85
C LEU A 166 -2.79 15.47 7.87
N THR A 167 -3.45 15.27 8.99
CA THR A 167 -3.44 16.14 10.15
C THR A 167 -2.16 15.96 10.98
N GLN A 168 -1.84 16.95 11.82
CA GLN A 168 -0.71 16.84 12.75
C GLN A 168 -0.89 15.71 13.76
N GLU A 169 -2.13 15.39 14.12
CA GLU A 169 -2.46 14.28 15.01
C GLU A 169 -2.10 12.95 14.35
N GLU A 170 -2.54 12.72 13.11
CA GLU A 170 -2.18 11.52 12.34
C GLU A 170 -0.67 11.36 12.15
N ILE A 171 0.07 12.45 11.90
CA ILE A 171 1.55 12.41 11.81
C ILE A 171 2.20 12.06 13.17
N ALA A 172 1.66 12.57 14.28
CA ALA A 172 2.12 12.26 15.61
C ALA A 172 1.82 10.81 15.98
N ASP A 173 0.64 10.31 15.63
CA ASP A 173 0.20 8.93 15.86
C ASP A 173 1.06 7.96 15.03
N PHE A 174 1.37 8.29 13.77
CA PHE A 174 2.33 7.51 12.98
C PHE A 174 3.67 7.39 13.71
N SER A 175 4.21 8.53 14.16
CA SER A 175 5.49 8.56 14.89
C SER A 175 5.42 7.79 16.21
N GLY A 176 4.26 7.76 16.87
CA GLY A 176 4.02 7.03 18.11
C GLY A 176 3.83 5.52 17.92
N SER A 177 3.44 5.07 16.73
CA SER A 177 3.30 3.65 16.40
C SER A 177 4.61 2.95 16.05
N ILE A 178 5.67 3.72 15.83
CA ILE A 178 7.00 3.24 15.41
C ILE A 178 7.96 3.46 16.58
N ILE A 179 8.01 2.49 17.49
CA ILE A 179 8.84 2.51 18.72
C ILE A 179 9.73 1.27 18.76
#